data_AF-A0A150V2D5-F1
#
_entry.id   AF-A0A150V2D5-F1
#
_cell.length_a   1.000
_cell.length_b   1.000
_cell.length_c   1.000
_cell.angle_alpha   90.00
_cell.angle_beta   90.00
_cell.angle_gamma   90.00
#
_symmetry.space_group_name_H-M   'P 1'
#
loop_
_entity.id
_entity.type
_entity.pdbx_description
1 polymer ?
#
loop_
_entity_poly.entity_id
_entity_poly.type
_entity_poly.pdbx_seq_one_letter_code
_entity_poly.pdbx_strand_id
1 'polypeptide(L)'
;MDNFDERQKLAVELMKELEEQYPTEVGKDRAYFTFIGSFVGSGQPEQVATLYTYLCSKPEYQSSEQRQSLIRRIREALMKCVPLNGVPLVLEAIFAIAKVERPEDRDYTFSREHWKSGKENYERGMSWLRYLYKGDMDGIYANFDAHRDFYWVSVEITYGLFHSDHSIISGLETELTVMAAIMSQNLPNETAWHLRASRRVGISPDGVERLQQTVEAIAEWSGRKLDRVCRVKDIENEV
;
A
#
# COMPACT_ATOMS: atom_id res chain seq x y z
N MET A 1 17.65 -14.93 -10.07
CA MET A 1 17.38 -15.28 -8.65
C MET A 1 18.57 -15.98 -7.99
N ASP A 2 19.58 -16.42 -8.75
CA ASP A 2 20.73 -17.16 -8.21
C ASP A 2 21.59 -16.39 -7.20
N ASN A 3 21.55 -15.05 -7.26
CA ASN A 3 22.25 -14.15 -6.34
C ASN A 3 21.45 -13.78 -5.07
N PHE A 4 20.25 -14.33 -4.89
CA PHE A 4 19.49 -14.11 -3.65
C PHE A 4 20.09 -14.87 -2.49
N ASP A 5 20.15 -14.22 -1.34
CA ASP A 5 20.38 -14.92 -0.08
C ASP A 5 19.18 -15.81 0.28
N GLU A 6 19.32 -16.61 1.34
CA GLU A 6 18.28 -17.55 1.76
C GLU A 6 16.97 -16.84 2.15
N ARG A 7 17.05 -15.69 2.83
CA ARG A 7 15.87 -14.92 3.24
C ARG A 7 15.13 -14.36 2.03
N GLN A 8 15.87 -13.85 1.05
CA GLN A 8 15.31 -13.34 -0.20
C GLN A 8 14.64 -14.45 -1.02
N LYS A 9 15.23 -15.66 -1.06
CA LYS A 9 14.62 -16.83 -1.71
C LYS A 9 13.29 -17.20 -1.05
N LEU A 10 13.26 -17.28 0.27
CA LEU A 10 12.03 -17.56 1.04
C LEU A 10 10.97 -16.47 0.83
N ALA A 11 11.36 -15.20 0.78
CA ALA A 11 10.42 -14.11 0.48
C ALA A 11 9.80 -14.28 -0.92
N VAL A 12 10.58 -14.69 -1.92
CA VAL A 12 10.08 -14.93 -3.28
C VAL A 12 9.18 -16.15 -3.37
N GLU A 13 9.48 -17.22 -2.65
CA GLU A 13 8.61 -18.38 -2.55
C GLU A 13 7.26 -18.00 -1.95
N LEU A 14 7.26 -17.24 -0.85
CA LEU A 14 6.05 -16.70 -0.24
C LEU A 14 5.26 -15.83 -1.23
N MET A 15 5.91 -14.89 -1.92
CA MET A 15 5.24 -14.01 -2.88
C MET A 15 4.58 -14.80 -4.02
N LYS A 16 5.26 -15.83 -4.55
CA LYS A 16 4.69 -16.71 -5.59
C LYS A 16 3.47 -17.48 -5.09
N GLU A 17 3.54 -18.02 -3.88
CA GLU A 17 2.41 -18.72 -3.26
C GLU A 17 1.21 -17.79 -3.08
N LEU A 18 1.44 -16.59 -2.55
CA LEU A 18 0.40 -15.60 -2.31
C LEU A 18 -0.22 -15.05 -3.60
N GLU A 19 0.57 -14.89 -4.66
CA GLU A 19 0.06 -14.52 -5.98
C GLU A 19 -0.92 -15.56 -6.54
N GLU A 20 -0.69 -16.86 -6.31
CA GLU A 20 -1.59 -17.92 -6.75
C GLU A 20 -2.94 -17.90 -6.01
N GLN A 21 -2.94 -17.44 -4.76
CA GLN A 21 -4.13 -17.37 -3.91
C GLN A 21 -4.84 -16.01 -3.98
N TYR A 22 -4.26 -15.05 -4.70
CA TYR A 22 -4.72 -13.67 -4.76
C TYR A 22 -6.11 -13.55 -5.42
N PRO A 23 -6.98 -12.62 -4.97
CA PRO A 23 -8.33 -12.49 -5.52
C PRO A 23 -8.33 -12.26 -7.04
N THR A 24 -9.01 -13.15 -7.77
CA THR A 24 -9.04 -13.11 -9.24
C THR A 24 -9.67 -11.84 -9.79
N GLU A 25 -10.65 -11.27 -9.09
CA GLU A 25 -11.33 -10.03 -9.46
C GLU A 25 -10.44 -8.79 -9.26
N VAL A 26 -9.45 -8.86 -8.36
CA VAL A 26 -8.47 -7.80 -8.15
C VAL A 26 -7.33 -7.90 -9.17
N GLY A 27 -6.93 -9.13 -9.52
CA GLY A 27 -5.88 -9.42 -10.51
C GLY A 27 -4.50 -9.62 -9.87
N LYS A 28 -3.83 -10.71 -10.26
CA LYS A 28 -2.50 -11.09 -9.75
C LYS A 28 -1.43 -10.05 -10.11
N ASP A 29 -1.60 -9.33 -11.21
CA ASP A 29 -0.73 -8.23 -11.64
C ASP A 29 -0.74 -7.04 -10.68
N ARG A 30 -1.66 -7.00 -9.70
CA ARG A 30 -1.74 -5.97 -8.65
C ARG A 30 -1.29 -6.45 -7.28
N ALA A 31 -0.96 -7.74 -7.12
CA ALA A 31 -0.62 -8.32 -5.81
C ALA A 31 0.56 -7.61 -5.13
N TYR A 32 1.52 -7.12 -5.92
CA TYR A 32 2.70 -6.43 -5.40
C TYR A 32 2.38 -5.14 -4.61
N PHE A 33 1.21 -4.51 -4.80
CA PHE A 33 0.80 -3.37 -3.98
C PHE A 33 0.53 -3.77 -2.51
N THR A 34 -0.20 -4.87 -2.33
CA THR A 34 -0.44 -5.48 -1.01
C THR A 34 0.87 -5.94 -0.39
N PHE A 35 1.79 -6.50 -1.20
CA PHE A 35 3.11 -6.94 -0.70
C PHE A 35 3.95 -5.75 -0.23
N ILE A 36 4.00 -4.64 -0.98
CA ILE A 36 4.73 -3.42 -0.59
C ILE A 36 4.22 -2.90 0.75
N GLY A 37 2.91 -2.70 0.89
CA GLY A 37 2.31 -2.24 2.13
C GLY A 37 2.61 -3.19 3.29
N SER A 38 2.51 -4.50 3.05
CA SER A 38 2.72 -5.52 4.10
C SER A 38 4.17 -5.59 4.56
N PHE A 39 5.14 -5.60 3.65
CA PHE A 39 6.56 -5.63 4.01
C PHE A 39 6.98 -4.37 4.75
N VAL A 40 6.58 -3.18 4.27
CA VAL A 40 6.87 -1.92 4.95
C VAL A 40 6.21 -1.89 6.33
N GLY A 41 4.91 -2.16 6.43
CA GLY A 41 4.17 -2.17 7.70
C GLY A 41 4.66 -3.22 8.70
N SER A 42 5.22 -4.32 8.20
CA SER A 42 5.81 -5.37 9.04
C SER A 42 7.29 -5.12 9.39
N GLY A 43 7.85 -3.97 9.01
CA GLY A 43 9.24 -3.61 9.32
C GLY A 43 10.27 -4.43 8.56
N GLN A 44 9.95 -4.83 7.33
CA GLN A 44 10.82 -5.52 6.38
C GLN A 44 10.95 -4.71 5.05
N PRO A 45 11.17 -3.38 5.09
CA PRO A 45 11.14 -2.53 3.89
C PRO A 45 12.16 -2.94 2.82
N GLU A 46 13.29 -3.54 3.20
CA GLU A 46 14.31 -4.02 2.28
C GLU A 46 13.81 -5.14 1.35
N GLN A 47 12.76 -5.88 1.75
CA GLN A 47 12.15 -6.90 0.89
C GLN A 47 11.43 -6.32 -0.33
N VAL A 48 11.16 -5.01 -0.35
CA VAL A 48 10.66 -4.34 -1.56
C VAL A 48 11.70 -4.39 -2.69
N ALA A 49 13.01 -4.42 -2.38
CA ALA A 49 14.06 -4.63 -3.38
C ALA A 49 14.09 -6.07 -3.91
N THR A 50 13.80 -7.04 -3.04
CA THR A 50 13.62 -8.45 -3.42
C THR A 50 12.42 -8.59 -4.35
N LEU A 51 11.28 -7.97 -4.00
CA LEU A 51 10.07 -7.90 -4.82
C LEU A 51 10.34 -7.24 -6.18
N TYR A 52 11.03 -6.09 -6.22
CA TYR A 52 11.40 -5.45 -7.48
C TYR A 52 12.21 -6.38 -8.38
N THR A 53 13.24 -7.04 -7.83
CA THR A 53 14.08 -7.98 -8.59
C THR A 53 13.28 -9.19 -9.07
N TYR A 54 12.36 -9.70 -8.25
CA TYR A 54 11.42 -10.76 -8.64
C TYR A 54 10.52 -10.32 -9.80
N LEU A 55 9.90 -9.14 -9.71
CA LEU A 55 9.05 -8.59 -10.77
C LEU A 55 9.86 -8.39 -12.06
N CYS A 56 11.08 -7.85 -12.00
CA CYS A 56 11.95 -7.73 -13.19
C CYS A 56 12.30 -9.06 -13.87
N SER A 57 12.15 -10.19 -13.18
CA SER A 57 12.33 -11.51 -13.78
C SER A 57 11.12 -12.02 -14.56
N LYS A 58 9.95 -11.39 -14.40
CA LYS A 58 8.71 -11.81 -15.06
C LYS A 58 8.63 -11.34 -16.52
N PRO A 59 7.92 -12.06 -17.42
CA PRO A 59 7.84 -11.74 -18.84
C PRO A 59 7.34 -10.33 -19.20
N GLU A 60 6.64 -9.66 -18.29
CA GLU A 60 6.09 -8.31 -18.48
C GLU A 60 7.15 -7.21 -18.37
N TYR A 61 8.33 -7.50 -17.78
CA TYR A 61 9.34 -6.50 -17.43
C TYR A 61 10.71 -6.78 -18.05
N GLN A 62 10.72 -7.10 -19.34
CA GLN A 62 11.93 -7.51 -20.07
C GLN A 62 12.72 -6.32 -20.64
N SER A 63 12.07 -5.18 -20.91
CA SER A 63 12.70 -3.94 -21.36
C SER A 63 12.96 -2.95 -20.22
N SER A 64 13.91 -2.03 -20.42
CA SER A 64 14.19 -0.98 -19.44
C SER A 64 13.04 0.02 -19.30
N GLU A 65 12.31 0.31 -20.37
CA GLU A 65 11.10 1.15 -20.31
C GLU A 65 10.00 0.52 -19.41
N GLN A 66 9.80 -0.80 -19.53
CA GLN A 66 8.87 -1.53 -18.67
C GLN A 66 9.32 -1.49 -17.20
N ARG A 67 10.63 -1.64 -16.94
CA ARG A 67 11.19 -1.57 -15.58
C ARG A 67 11.18 -0.16 -15.00
N GLN A 68 11.36 0.88 -15.81
CA GLN A 68 11.17 2.28 -15.43
C GLN A 68 9.71 2.55 -15.03
N SER A 69 8.74 2.04 -15.81
CA SER A 69 7.32 2.12 -15.47
C SER A 69 7.01 1.39 -14.16
N LEU A 70 7.58 0.19 -13.97
CA LEU A 70 7.45 -0.58 -12.74
C LEU A 70 7.98 0.18 -11.52
N ILE A 71 9.22 0.67 -11.57
CA ILE A 71 9.79 1.38 -10.41
C ILE A 71 9.03 2.67 -10.12
N ARG A 72 8.49 3.37 -11.14
CA ARG A 72 7.60 4.52 -10.93
C ARG A 72 6.38 4.16 -10.08
N ARG A 73 5.75 3.01 -10.37
CA ARG A 73 4.57 2.51 -9.64
C ARG A 73 4.93 2.00 -8.24
N ILE A 74 6.09 1.37 -8.07
CA ILE A 74 6.60 0.98 -6.74
C ILE A 74 6.89 2.22 -5.88
N ARG A 75 7.58 3.23 -6.44
CA ARG A 75 7.83 4.51 -5.76
C ARG A 75 6.52 5.17 -5.35
N GLU A 76 5.50 5.12 -6.20
CA GLU A 76 4.17 5.63 -5.87
C GLU A 76 3.54 4.92 -4.68
N ALA A 77 3.56 3.59 -4.65
CA ALA A 77 3.05 2.80 -3.53
C ALA A 77 3.81 3.10 -2.22
N LEU A 78 5.14 3.22 -2.30
CA LEU A 78 5.98 3.62 -1.17
C LEU A 78 5.65 5.04 -0.67
N MET A 79 5.33 5.98 -1.57
CA MET A 79 4.83 7.30 -1.19
C MET A 79 3.51 7.21 -0.41
N LYS A 80 2.61 6.27 -0.75
CA LYS A 80 1.38 6.04 0.03
C LYS A 80 1.64 5.52 1.45
N CYS A 81 2.78 4.83 1.65
CA CYS A 81 3.19 4.32 2.96
C CYS A 81 3.80 5.40 3.87
N VAL A 82 4.30 6.51 3.33
CA VAL A 82 4.96 7.57 4.11
C VAL A 82 4.13 8.10 5.28
N PRO A 83 2.85 8.53 5.11
CA PRO A 83 2.04 9.01 6.24
C PRO A 83 1.65 7.90 7.23
N LEU A 84 1.83 6.62 6.87
CA LEU A 84 1.39 5.47 7.66
C LEU A 84 2.52 4.82 8.46
N ASN A 85 3.73 4.80 7.90
CA ASN A 85 4.89 4.10 8.47
C ASN A 85 6.08 5.02 8.74
N GLY A 86 6.01 6.27 8.29
CA GLY A 86 7.07 7.26 8.45
C GLY A 86 8.15 7.20 7.36
N VAL A 87 8.74 8.37 7.10
CA VAL A 87 9.78 8.53 6.07
C VAL A 87 10.98 7.59 6.26
N PRO A 88 11.56 7.41 7.48
CA PRO A 88 12.77 6.59 7.63
C PRO A 88 12.59 5.15 7.16
N LEU A 89 11.45 4.52 7.47
CA LEU A 89 11.21 3.13 7.11
C LEU A 89 11.04 2.97 5.59
N VAL A 90 10.36 3.93 4.95
CA VAL A 90 10.17 3.94 3.50
C VAL A 90 11.49 4.20 2.76
N LEU A 91 12.39 5.02 3.34
CA LEU A 91 13.72 5.26 2.75
C LEU A 91 14.57 4.00 2.68
N GLU A 92 14.50 3.11 3.67
CA GLU A 92 15.22 1.82 3.63
C GLU A 92 14.84 0.97 2.41
N ALA A 93 13.56 0.98 2.01
CA ALA A 93 13.12 0.31 0.78
C ALA A 93 13.77 0.92 -0.46
N ILE A 94 13.79 2.25 -0.56
CA ILE A 94 14.40 2.98 -1.69
C ILE A 94 15.91 2.73 -1.75
N PHE A 95 16.60 2.77 -0.61
CA PHE A 95 18.04 2.49 -0.54
C PHE A 95 18.36 1.05 -0.90
N ALA A 96 17.50 0.10 -0.54
CA ALA A 96 17.65 -1.29 -0.95
C ALA A 96 17.46 -1.46 -2.46
N ILE A 97 16.43 -0.83 -3.06
CA ILE A 97 16.19 -0.87 -4.50
C ILE A 97 17.37 -0.26 -5.28
N ALA A 98 17.88 0.89 -4.82
CA ALA A 98 19.00 1.58 -5.49
C ALA A 98 20.28 0.73 -5.60
N LYS A 99 20.44 -0.30 -4.76
CA LYS A 99 21.57 -1.25 -4.80
C LYS A 99 21.42 -2.33 -5.88
N VAL A 100 20.18 -2.63 -6.30
CA VAL A 100 19.87 -3.70 -7.26
C VAL A 100 19.40 -3.17 -8.62
N GLU A 101 18.90 -1.93 -8.66
CA GLU A 101 18.44 -1.28 -9.88
C GLU A 101 19.60 -0.97 -10.83
N ARG A 102 19.49 -1.47 -12.06
CA ARG A 102 20.49 -1.23 -13.10
C ARG A 102 20.41 0.21 -13.61
N PRO A 103 21.53 0.85 -13.99
CA PRO A 103 21.54 2.25 -14.42
C PRO A 103 20.50 2.58 -15.51
N GLU A 104 20.28 1.68 -16.46
CA GLU A 104 19.32 1.82 -17.57
C GLU A 104 17.85 1.70 -17.14
N ASP A 105 17.57 1.04 -16.01
CA ASP A 105 16.21 0.83 -15.50
C ASP A 105 15.73 1.98 -14.59
N ARG A 106 16.63 2.93 -14.26
CA ARG A 106 16.34 4.07 -13.38
C ARG A 106 15.35 5.03 -14.03
N ASP A 107 14.27 5.32 -13.32
CA ASP A 107 13.28 6.32 -13.72
C ASP A 107 13.50 7.65 -12.99
N TYR A 108 13.93 8.68 -13.73
CA TYR A 108 14.23 10.01 -13.19
C TYR A 108 13.02 10.94 -13.10
N THR A 109 11.82 10.46 -13.44
CA THR A 109 10.61 11.29 -13.30
C THR A 109 10.35 11.66 -11.83
N PHE A 110 9.87 12.89 -11.62
CA PHE A 110 9.49 13.43 -10.33
C PHE A 110 8.05 13.92 -10.33
N SER A 111 7.15 13.05 -9.89
CA SER A 111 5.70 13.27 -9.90
C SER A 111 5.21 14.40 -9.00
N ARG A 112 6.02 14.87 -8.03
CA ARG A 112 5.63 15.93 -7.07
C ARG A 112 6.35 17.25 -7.32
N GLU A 113 7.11 17.37 -8.40
CA GLU A 113 7.91 18.57 -8.73
C GLU A 113 7.09 19.87 -8.72
N HIS A 114 5.81 19.77 -9.11
CA HIS A 114 4.90 20.91 -9.19
C HIS A 114 3.74 20.81 -8.20
N TRP A 115 3.85 19.95 -7.18
CA TRP A 115 2.81 19.85 -6.16
C TRP A 115 2.67 21.18 -5.40
N LYS A 116 1.43 21.55 -5.12
CA LYS A 116 1.08 22.74 -4.34
C LYS A 116 -0.05 22.40 -3.37
N SER A 117 0.03 22.96 -2.18
CA SER A 117 -1.12 23.03 -1.26
C SER A 117 -2.17 24.02 -1.79
N GLY A 118 -3.38 23.96 -1.24
CA GLY A 118 -4.48 24.87 -1.57
C GLY A 118 -5.78 24.14 -1.85
N LYS A 119 -6.76 24.89 -2.37
CA LYS A 119 -8.14 24.44 -2.54
C LYS A 119 -8.26 23.12 -3.33
N GLU A 120 -7.51 22.98 -4.42
CA GLU A 120 -7.55 21.76 -5.25
C GLU A 120 -7.03 20.52 -4.50
N ASN A 121 -5.96 20.68 -3.71
CA ASN A 121 -5.42 19.61 -2.86
C ASN A 121 -6.44 19.19 -1.81
N TYR A 122 -7.02 20.17 -1.11
CA TYR A 122 -8.07 19.94 -0.13
C TYR A 122 -9.29 19.23 -0.73
N GLU A 123 -9.81 19.71 -1.86
CA GLU A 123 -10.99 19.15 -2.52
C GLU A 123 -10.75 17.71 -2.98
N ARG A 124 -9.56 17.42 -3.53
CA ARG A 124 -9.19 16.06 -3.95
C ARG A 124 -9.08 15.12 -2.74
N GLY A 125 -8.39 15.55 -1.68
CA GLY A 125 -8.27 14.79 -0.43
C GLY A 125 -9.64 14.51 0.19
N MET A 126 -10.48 15.55 0.30
CA MET A 126 -11.83 15.43 0.84
C MET A 126 -12.76 14.55 0.01
N SER A 127 -12.67 14.62 -1.31
CA SER A 127 -13.46 13.78 -2.20
C SER A 127 -13.14 12.30 -1.98
N TRP A 128 -11.85 11.97 -1.90
CA TRP A 128 -11.40 10.60 -1.66
C TRP A 128 -11.79 10.11 -0.27
N LEU A 129 -11.57 10.93 0.77
CA LEU A 129 -11.91 10.60 2.15
C LEU A 129 -13.43 10.32 2.30
N ARG A 130 -14.29 11.17 1.70
CA ARG A 130 -15.75 10.97 1.69
C ARG A 130 -16.19 9.72 0.95
N TYR A 131 -15.47 9.35 -0.12
CA TYR A 131 -15.74 8.13 -0.85
C TYR A 131 -15.42 6.89 -0.02
N LEU A 132 -14.27 6.88 0.68
CA LEU A 132 -13.83 5.74 1.48
C LEU A 132 -14.61 5.57 2.79
N TYR A 133 -14.97 6.64 3.48
CA TYR A 133 -15.61 6.59 4.82
C TYR A 133 -17.06 7.02 4.82
N LYS A 134 -17.77 6.80 3.71
CA LYS A 134 -19.20 7.13 3.56
C LYS A 134 -19.98 6.73 4.83
N GLY A 135 -20.64 7.72 5.47
CA GLY A 135 -21.43 7.52 6.69
C GLY A 135 -20.69 7.67 8.02
N ASP A 136 -19.36 7.48 8.06
CA ASP A 136 -18.55 7.57 9.28
C ASP A 136 -17.95 8.98 9.51
N MET A 137 -18.01 9.82 8.48
CA MET A 137 -17.39 11.13 8.42
C MET A 137 -17.69 12.01 9.63
N ASP A 138 -18.97 12.21 9.96
CA ASP A 138 -19.39 13.13 11.03
C ASP A 138 -18.86 12.71 12.41
N GLY A 139 -18.77 11.40 12.66
CA GLY A 139 -18.16 10.86 13.89
C GLY A 139 -16.65 11.04 13.93
N ILE A 140 -15.97 10.83 12.79
CA ILE A 140 -14.52 11.08 12.67
C ILE A 140 -14.19 12.56 12.88
N TYR A 141 -14.99 13.47 12.32
CA TYR A 141 -14.82 14.92 12.52
C TYR A 141 -14.98 15.33 13.98
N ALA A 142 -16.03 14.85 14.65
CA ALA A 142 -16.28 15.19 16.05
C ALA A 142 -15.10 14.79 16.96
N ASN A 143 -14.43 13.67 16.67
CA ASN A 143 -13.25 13.24 17.40
C ASN A 143 -12.05 14.19 17.24
N PHE A 144 -12.01 14.99 16.16
CA PHE A 144 -10.93 15.94 15.91
C PHE A 144 -11.24 17.39 16.33
N ASP A 145 -12.41 17.67 16.93
CA ASP A 145 -12.82 19.04 17.29
C ASP A 145 -11.79 19.76 18.18
N ALA A 146 -11.24 19.03 19.16
CA ALA A 146 -10.16 19.49 20.04
C ALA A 146 -8.74 19.22 19.49
N HIS A 147 -8.63 18.52 18.37
CA HIS A 147 -7.39 18.01 17.78
C HIS A 147 -7.27 18.41 16.31
N ARG A 148 -7.54 19.69 16.02
CA ARG A 148 -7.67 20.21 14.64
C ARG A 148 -6.45 20.00 13.75
N ASP A 149 -5.25 19.93 14.34
CA ASP A 149 -4.04 19.60 13.59
C ASP A 149 -4.09 18.19 12.99
N PHE A 150 -4.73 17.23 13.67
CA PHE A 150 -4.92 15.87 13.17
C PHE A 150 -6.01 15.80 12.09
N TYR A 151 -7.02 16.65 12.19
CA TYR A 151 -7.94 16.85 11.07
C TYR A 151 -7.21 17.39 9.83
N TRP A 152 -6.42 18.46 10.02
CA TRP A 152 -5.66 19.09 8.96
C TRP A 152 -4.65 18.13 8.32
N VAL A 153 -3.85 17.40 9.12
CA VAL A 153 -2.87 16.45 8.60
C VAL A 153 -3.53 15.26 7.90
N SER A 154 -4.73 14.87 8.32
CA SER A 154 -5.50 13.86 7.61
C SER A 154 -5.89 14.40 6.23
N VAL A 155 -6.65 15.48 6.17
CA VAL A 155 -7.22 15.97 4.91
C VAL A 155 -6.17 16.52 3.94
N GLU A 156 -5.33 17.44 4.39
CA GLU A 156 -4.42 18.18 3.51
C GLU A 156 -3.19 17.35 3.14
N ILE A 157 -2.66 16.61 4.10
CA ILE A 157 -1.40 15.89 3.93
C ILE A 157 -1.67 14.44 3.54
N THR A 158 -2.33 13.66 4.40
CA THR A 158 -2.50 12.22 4.19
C THR A 158 -3.34 11.93 2.96
N TYR A 159 -4.56 12.46 2.87
CA TYR A 159 -5.40 12.26 1.69
C TYR A 159 -5.03 13.23 0.57
N GLY A 160 -4.87 14.52 0.85
CA GLY A 160 -4.60 15.55 -0.17
C GLY A 160 -3.32 15.30 -0.97
N LEU A 161 -2.17 15.20 -0.29
CA LEU A 161 -0.87 14.98 -0.93
C LEU A 161 -0.64 13.50 -1.28
N PHE A 162 -0.88 12.57 -0.36
CA PHE A 162 -0.51 11.16 -0.58
C PHE A 162 -1.65 10.35 -1.19
N HIS A 163 -2.72 10.05 -0.46
CA HIS A 163 -3.65 8.96 -0.82
C HIS A 163 -4.64 9.28 -1.94
N SER A 164 -4.91 10.55 -2.26
CA SER A 164 -5.87 10.91 -3.32
C SER A 164 -5.22 11.17 -4.70
N ASP A 165 -3.89 11.19 -4.77
CA ASP A 165 -3.17 11.33 -6.04
C ASP A 165 -3.16 9.98 -6.78
N HIS A 166 -4.07 9.83 -7.74
CA HIS A 166 -4.19 8.60 -8.54
C HIS A 166 -3.56 8.71 -9.93
N SER A 167 -2.59 9.62 -10.12
CA SER A 167 -1.98 9.88 -11.44
C SER A 167 -1.08 8.75 -11.95
N ILE A 168 -0.53 7.92 -11.04
CA ILE A 168 0.39 6.81 -11.38
C ILE A 168 -0.20 5.44 -11.03
N ILE A 169 -0.87 5.34 -9.88
CA ILE A 169 -1.62 4.14 -9.46
C ILE A 169 -3.05 4.53 -9.17
N SER A 170 -4.00 3.65 -9.45
CA SER A 170 -5.43 3.88 -9.25
C SER A 170 -5.83 3.96 -7.77
N GLY A 171 -7.08 4.37 -7.49
CA GLY A 171 -7.64 4.34 -6.14
C GLY A 171 -7.71 2.93 -5.55
N LEU A 172 -8.00 1.92 -6.37
CA LEU A 172 -7.95 0.51 -5.95
C LEU A 172 -6.53 0.11 -5.54
N GLU A 173 -5.53 0.39 -6.38
CA GLU A 173 -4.12 0.06 -6.10
C GLU A 173 -3.57 0.83 -4.88
N THR A 174 -4.04 2.05 -4.68
CA THR A 174 -3.76 2.83 -3.47
C THR A 174 -4.35 2.15 -2.25
N GLU A 175 -5.62 1.74 -2.28
CA GLU A 175 -6.28 1.07 -1.17
C GLU A 175 -5.63 -0.28 -0.82
N LEU A 176 -5.22 -1.08 -1.83
CA LEU A 176 -4.45 -2.31 -1.61
C LEU A 176 -3.16 -2.05 -0.81
N THR A 177 -2.45 -0.98 -1.14
CA THR A 177 -1.22 -0.59 -0.45
C THR A 177 -1.51 -0.08 0.96
N VAL A 178 -2.48 0.82 1.10
CA VAL A 178 -2.83 1.50 2.36
C VAL A 178 -3.40 0.53 3.38
N MET A 179 -4.35 -0.32 2.98
CA MET A 179 -4.96 -1.33 3.85
C MET A 179 -3.89 -2.28 4.38
N ALA A 180 -3.00 -2.78 3.53
CA ALA A 180 -1.89 -3.64 3.93
C ALA A 180 -0.93 -2.94 4.90
N ALA A 181 -0.51 -1.71 4.60
CA ALA A 181 0.42 -0.93 5.43
C ALA A 181 -0.14 -0.61 6.83
N ILE A 182 -1.46 -0.43 6.95
CA ILE A 182 -2.15 -0.21 8.23
C ILE A 182 -2.32 -1.54 8.97
N MET A 183 -2.87 -2.56 8.31
CA MET A 183 -3.19 -3.84 8.93
C MET A 183 -1.94 -4.53 9.50
N SER A 184 -0.80 -4.46 8.80
CA SER A 184 0.48 -5.00 9.29
C SER A 184 0.99 -4.38 10.59
N GLN A 185 0.46 -3.22 10.99
CA GLN A 185 0.78 -2.57 12.27
C GLN A 185 -0.12 -3.04 13.42
N ASN A 186 -1.04 -3.99 13.17
CA ASN A 186 -1.96 -4.55 14.17
C ASN A 186 -2.86 -3.47 14.81
N LEU A 187 -3.34 -2.53 13.98
CA LEU A 187 -4.16 -1.36 14.35
C LEU A 187 -5.65 -1.68 14.15
N PRO A 188 -6.45 -1.92 15.22
CA PRO A 188 -7.80 -2.45 15.09
C PRO A 188 -8.78 -1.53 14.36
N ASN A 189 -8.83 -0.25 14.76
CA ASN A 189 -9.82 0.70 14.25
C ASN A 189 -9.54 1.06 12.79
N GLU A 190 -8.29 1.40 12.52
CA GLU A 190 -7.82 1.78 11.20
C GLU A 190 -7.95 0.61 10.22
N THR A 191 -7.66 -0.62 10.66
CA THR A 191 -7.92 -1.81 9.84
C THR A 191 -9.40 -1.94 9.53
N ALA A 192 -10.29 -1.88 10.53
CA ALA A 192 -11.74 -1.97 10.29
C ALA A 192 -12.26 -0.93 9.29
N TRP A 193 -11.75 0.31 9.37
CA TRP A 193 -12.07 1.37 8.42
C TRP A 193 -11.62 1.03 6.99
N HIS A 194 -10.42 0.46 6.84
CA HIS A 194 -9.88 0.09 5.53
C HIS A 194 -10.41 -1.23 4.96
N LEU A 195 -10.96 -2.12 5.80
CA LEU A 195 -11.76 -3.25 5.31
C LEU A 195 -13.05 -2.74 4.65
N ARG A 196 -13.75 -1.77 5.26
CA ARG A 196 -14.91 -1.12 4.62
C ARG A 196 -14.52 -0.35 3.37
N ALA A 197 -13.41 0.38 3.42
CA ALA A 197 -12.90 1.13 2.27
C ALA A 197 -12.57 0.19 1.09
N SER A 198 -11.94 -0.96 1.36
CA SER A 198 -11.68 -2.03 0.39
C SER A 198 -12.96 -2.55 -0.26
N ARG A 199 -14.04 -2.71 0.51
CA ARG A 199 -15.36 -3.08 -0.02
C ARG A 199 -15.94 -1.98 -0.93
N ARG A 200 -15.78 -0.70 -0.54
CA ARG A 200 -16.30 0.47 -1.28
C ARG A 200 -15.56 0.73 -2.60
N VAL A 201 -14.28 0.40 -2.68
CA VAL A 201 -13.51 0.39 -3.95
C VAL A 201 -13.84 -0.82 -4.85
N GLY A 202 -14.80 -1.67 -4.45
CA GLY A 202 -15.40 -2.70 -5.29
C GLY A 202 -14.87 -4.12 -5.10
N ILE A 203 -14.01 -4.37 -4.11
CA ILE A 203 -13.47 -5.72 -3.83
C ILE A 203 -14.52 -6.53 -3.07
N SER A 204 -14.84 -7.76 -3.48
CA SER A 204 -15.83 -8.62 -2.83
C SER A 204 -15.46 -8.96 -1.36
N PRO A 205 -16.40 -9.41 -0.49
CA PRO A 205 -16.06 -9.83 0.87
C PRO A 205 -15.00 -10.94 0.88
N ASP A 206 -15.17 -11.96 0.03
CA ASP A 206 -14.21 -13.05 -0.12
C ASP A 206 -12.85 -12.56 -0.63
N GLY A 207 -12.86 -11.57 -1.52
CA GLY A 207 -11.66 -10.89 -2.00
C GLY A 207 -10.93 -10.17 -0.87
N VAL A 208 -11.65 -9.40 -0.05
CA VAL A 208 -11.07 -8.70 1.11
C VAL A 208 -10.51 -9.70 2.12
N GLU A 209 -11.21 -10.79 2.42
CA GLU A 209 -10.71 -11.84 3.32
C GLU A 209 -9.38 -12.44 2.81
N ARG A 210 -9.28 -12.71 1.51
CA ARG A 210 -8.02 -13.18 0.89
C ARG A 210 -6.90 -12.14 0.94
N LEU A 211 -7.22 -10.84 0.81
CA LEU A 211 -6.24 -9.77 1.02
C LEU A 211 -5.76 -9.75 2.47
N GLN A 212 -6.67 -9.90 3.45
CA GLN A 212 -6.30 -10.00 4.86
C GLN A 212 -5.34 -11.17 5.10
N GLN A 213 -5.65 -12.35 4.55
CA GLN A 213 -4.79 -13.53 4.65
C GLN A 213 -3.41 -13.31 4.00
N THR A 214 -3.36 -12.55 2.89
CA THR A 214 -2.10 -12.16 2.25
C THR A 214 -1.24 -11.30 3.19
N VAL A 215 -1.85 -10.31 3.86
CA VAL A 215 -1.17 -9.45 4.83
C VAL A 215 -0.71 -10.24 6.05
N GLU A 216 -1.56 -11.14 6.55
CA GLU A 216 -1.27 -12.03 7.69
C GLU A 216 -0.06 -12.93 7.41
N ALA A 217 -0.01 -13.56 6.23
CA ALA A 217 1.10 -14.43 5.85
C ALA A 217 2.44 -13.67 5.78
N ILE A 218 2.45 -12.45 5.25
CA ILE A 218 3.66 -11.61 5.21
C ILE A 218 4.04 -11.14 6.61
N ALA A 219 3.07 -10.77 7.45
CA ALA A 219 3.32 -10.38 8.83
C ALA A 219 3.93 -11.55 9.63
N GLU A 220 3.38 -12.76 9.49
CA GLU A 220 3.88 -13.98 10.13
C GLU A 220 5.31 -14.32 9.66
N TRP A 221 5.56 -14.29 8.36
CA TRP A 221 6.91 -14.45 7.79
C TRP A 221 7.90 -13.41 8.34
N SER A 222 7.42 -12.20 8.61
CA SER A 222 8.18 -11.11 9.22
C SER A 222 8.36 -11.24 10.74
N GLY A 223 7.83 -12.31 11.36
CA GLY A 223 7.87 -12.54 12.80
C GLY A 223 6.89 -11.68 13.60
N ARG A 224 5.82 -11.19 12.97
CA ARG A 224 4.75 -10.40 13.61
C ARG A 224 3.46 -11.19 13.68
N LYS A 225 2.64 -10.83 14.69
CA LYS A 225 1.32 -11.41 14.89
C LYS A 225 0.26 -10.31 14.79
N LEU A 226 -0.80 -10.56 14.02
CA LEU A 226 -1.93 -9.65 13.83
C LEU A 226 -3.16 -10.17 14.59
N ASP A 227 -3.20 -9.96 15.91
CA ASP A 227 -4.23 -10.50 16.81
C ASP A 227 -5.23 -9.47 17.36
N ARG A 228 -5.17 -8.23 16.87
CA ARG A 228 -6.09 -7.15 17.24
C ARG A 228 -7.06 -6.79 16.11
N VAL A 229 -6.80 -7.25 14.89
CA VAL A 229 -7.55 -6.88 13.69
C VAL A 229 -8.82 -7.73 13.55
N CYS A 230 -9.93 -7.12 13.12
CA CYS A 230 -11.16 -7.82 12.82
C CYS A 230 -11.11 -8.52 11.45
N ARG A 231 -12.10 -9.37 11.16
CA ARG A 231 -12.32 -9.93 9.83
C ARG A 231 -13.35 -9.09 9.09
N VAL A 232 -13.31 -9.12 7.75
CA VAL A 232 -14.28 -8.41 6.91
C VAL A 232 -15.73 -8.77 7.24
N LYS A 233 -16.00 -10.05 7.55
CA LYS A 233 -17.33 -10.53 7.95
C LYS A 233 -17.87 -9.84 9.21
N ASP A 234 -16.99 -9.34 10.07
CA ASP A 234 -17.36 -8.70 11.34
C ASP A 234 -17.83 -7.24 11.13
N ILE A 235 -17.59 -6.66 9.94
CA ILE A 235 -17.90 -5.26 9.60
C ILE A 235 -18.82 -5.11 8.38
N GLU A 236 -19.33 -6.21 7.81
CA GLU A 236 -20.09 -6.17 6.54
C GLU A 236 -21.43 -5.42 6.68
N ASN A 237 -21.98 -5.34 7.89
CA ASN A 237 -23.18 -4.55 8.19
C ASN A 237 -22.96 -3.03 8.16
N GLU A 238 -21.71 -2.57 8.00
CA GLU A 238 -21.30 -1.16 8.01
C GLU A 238 -20.85 -0.64 6.64
N VAL A 239 -20.87 -1.47 5.60
CA VAL A 239 -20.31 -1.17 4.26
C VAL A 239 -21.22 -0.27 3.42
#